data_AF-A0A9E0I2R9-F1
#
_entry.id   AF-A0A9E0I2R9-F1
#
_cell.length_a   1.000
_cell.length_b   1.000
_cell.length_c   1.000
_cell.angle_alpha   90.00
_cell.angle_beta   90.00
_cell.angle_gamma   90.00
#
_symmetry.space_group_name_H-M   'P 1'
#
loop_
_entity.id
_entity.type
_entity.pdbx_description
1 polymer ?
#
loop_
_entity_poly.entity_id
_entity_poly.type
_entity_poly.pdbx_seq_one_letter_code
_entity_poly.pdbx_strand_id
1 'polypeptide(L)'
;MTDMAKWLRGVSLAGLCSVALCAQGASYDVVVIQPPLGGSSGVRAISESGDIAGYYYEAPSNYYTRQFAAIGGQSIVPMGWVNTSSSSAALDVNANGQVLWANLSWDYNGPNSVLYNSQSNSYTTLPGLARSINEAGVVAGTSFTPGRVHSAAYVYSQGNLVTLGDLDGGLQQVSAASINNHGTVVGVARIAADGLIDGVARAYVYDAQGMTNLGTLGGLASGATDVNDAGLIVGSSTVAGTEASHAFMYQGGQMFDLGVPEGASSSWAIAVNNAGQILVGASDTTGQSVGTFVYQNGQWVNLSNEVTLLDGWRFSQAVDINDKGQIAAEAFNPDGWRTQALRLDPITAVPEPASWALMLVGLSMLSWVRRARA
;
A
#
# COMPACT_ATOMS: atom_id res chain seq x y z
N MET A 1 -13.20 23.40 47.58
CA MET A 1 -13.14 24.80 47.09
C MET A 1 -11.78 24.92 46.41
N THR A 2 -11.73 24.60 45.11
CA THR A 2 -11.72 25.53 43.93
C THR A 2 -10.26 25.83 43.55
N ASP A 3 -9.74 25.70 42.32
CA ASP A 3 -10.23 25.53 40.93
C ASP A 3 -9.05 24.93 40.12
N MET A 4 -9.15 24.02 39.13
CA MET A 4 -9.85 24.01 37.82
C MET A 4 -9.37 25.03 36.76
N ALA A 5 -8.94 24.48 35.61
CA ALA A 5 -8.78 25.06 34.25
C ALA A 5 -7.62 26.08 34.02
N LYS A 6 -6.79 25.95 32.98
CA LYS A 6 -7.17 25.84 31.56
C LYS A 6 -6.20 25.05 30.68
N TRP A 7 -6.81 24.12 29.95
CA TRP A 7 -6.43 23.52 28.67
C TRP A 7 -6.63 24.51 27.49
N LEU A 8 -6.10 24.14 26.30
CA LEU A 8 -6.27 24.73 24.95
C LEU A 8 -5.35 25.94 24.63
N ARG A 9 -4.54 25.98 23.56
CA ARG A 9 -4.64 25.38 22.22
C ARG A 9 -3.25 25.15 21.61
N GLY A 10 -2.99 23.94 21.12
CA GLY A 10 -2.09 23.73 19.98
C GLY A 10 -2.89 24.02 18.72
N VAL A 11 -2.77 25.25 18.20
CA VAL A 11 -3.16 25.55 16.82
C VAL A 11 -1.91 25.31 16.00
N SER A 12 -1.94 24.29 15.14
CA SER A 12 -0.95 24.15 14.08
C SER A 12 -0.99 25.44 13.25
N LEU A 13 0.15 26.09 13.06
CA LEU A 13 0.30 27.07 11.98
C LEU A 13 0.20 26.32 10.66
N ALA A 14 -1.03 26.04 10.23
CA ALA A 14 -1.38 26.00 8.82
C ALA A 14 -1.60 27.45 8.42
N GLY A 15 -0.63 28.05 7.75
CA GLY A 15 -0.76 29.43 7.29
C GLY A 15 0.57 30.08 7.01
N LEU A 16 0.87 30.18 5.70
CA LEU A 16 1.89 30.97 5.03
C LEU A 16 3.13 30.18 4.59
N CYS A 17 2.93 29.41 3.51
CA CYS A 17 3.98 29.24 2.52
C CYS A 17 4.28 30.64 1.96
N SER A 18 5.34 31.28 2.46
CA SER A 18 5.91 32.46 1.82
C SER A 18 6.43 32.06 0.44
N VAL A 19 6.15 32.89 -0.55
CA VAL A 19 6.31 32.66 -2.00
C VAL A 19 7.78 32.55 -2.47
N ALA A 20 8.68 32.00 -1.65
CA ALA A 20 10.06 31.74 -2.02
C ALA A 20 10.64 30.61 -1.14
N LEU A 21 10.25 29.36 -1.43
CA LEU A 21 11.05 28.11 -1.37
C LEU A 21 10.13 26.87 -1.58
N CYS A 22 9.26 26.86 -2.59
CA CYS A 22 8.85 25.58 -3.16
C CYS A 22 10.03 25.08 -3.99
N ALA A 23 10.57 23.91 -3.67
CA ALA A 23 11.58 23.27 -4.50
C ALA A 23 11.03 23.14 -5.92
N GLN A 24 11.68 23.78 -6.90
CA GLN A 24 11.38 23.53 -8.31
C GLN A 24 11.60 22.04 -8.59
N GLY A 25 10.52 21.31 -8.88
CA GLY A 25 10.58 19.92 -9.37
C GLY A 25 10.00 18.83 -8.47
N ALA A 26 9.52 19.13 -7.25
CA ALA A 26 8.80 18.12 -6.47
C ALA A 26 7.36 17.94 -6.99
N SER A 27 6.92 16.70 -7.16
CA SER A 27 5.56 16.35 -7.59
C SER A 27 4.63 15.96 -6.43
N TYR A 28 5.17 15.85 -5.21
CA TYR A 28 4.43 15.47 -4.00
C TYR A 28 4.72 16.39 -2.81
N ASP A 29 3.67 16.75 -2.08
CA ASP A 29 3.76 17.28 -0.73
C ASP A 29 3.96 16.13 0.26
N VAL A 30 4.82 16.33 1.27
CA VAL A 30 5.19 15.27 2.23
C VAL A 30 4.54 15.52 3.58
N VAL A 31 3.75 14.56 4.04
CA VAL A 31 3.17 14.54 5.38
C VAL A 31 3.88 13.47 6.21
N VAL A 32 4.58 13.89 7.27
CA VAL A 32 5.23 12.96 8.20
C VAL A 32 4.21 12.41 9.20
N ILE A 33 4.09 11.09 9.27
CA ILE A 33 3.15 10.41 10.17
C ILE A 33 3.85 10.13 11.50
N GLN A 34 3.44 10.85 12.54
CA GLN A 34 4.05 10.72 13.86
C GLN A 34 3.40 9.57 14.66
N PRO A 35 4.16 8.55 15.07
CA PRO A 35 3.62 7.53 15.96
C PRO A 35 3.39 8.11 17.37
N PRO A 36 2.48 7.53 18.17
CA PRO A 36 2.04 8.12 19.45
C PRO A 36 3.14 8.35 20.50
N LEU A 37 4.19 7.53 20.48
CA LEU A 37 5.34 7.67 21.39
C LEU A 37 6.58 8.28 20.71
N GLY A 38 6.43 8.77 19.47
CA GLY A 38 7.56 9.19 18.63
C GLY A 38 8.48 8.03 18.26
N GLY A 39 9.62 8.36 17.64
CA GLY A 39 10.65 7.39 17.28
C GLY A 39 10.51 6.80 15.87
N SER A 40 11.21 5.69 15.63
CA SER A 40 11.25 5.04 14.32
C SER A 40 9.89 4.43 14.00
N SER A 41 9.40 4.63 12.78
CA SER A 41 8.12 4.12 12.31
C SER A 41 8.20 3.62 10.88
N GLY A 42 7.32 2.71 10.53
CA GLY A 42 7.09 2.23 9.18
C GLY A 42 5.61 2.22 8.86
N VAL A 43 5.30 2.09 7.58
CA VAL A 43 3.94 2.12 7.05
C VAL A 43 3.64 0.83 6.29
N ARG A 44 2.36 0.44 6.24
CA ARG A 44 1.89 -0.76 5.56
C ARG A 44 0.82 -0.47 4.52
N ALA A 45 -0.08 0.46 4.80
CA ALA A 45 -1.21 0.76 3.92
C ALA A 45 -1.71 2.20 4.06
N ILE A 46 -2.43 2.65 3.04
CA ILE A 46 -3.17 3.91 2.98
C ILE A 46 -4.60 3.66 2.51
N SER A 47 -5.58 4.22 3.22
CA SER A 47 -6.99 4.14 2.81
C SER A 47 -7.37 5.21 1.78
N GLU A 48 -8.58 5.09 1.22
CA GLU A 48 -9.16 6.14 0.37
C GLU A 48 -9.46 7.46 1.10
N SER A 49 -9.59 7.43 2.43
CA SER A 49 -9.66 8.65 3.25
C SER A 49 -8.27 9.29 3.48
N GLY A 50 -7.19 8.61 3.11
CA GLY A 50 -5.80 9.02 3.39
C GLY A 50 -5.35 8.69 4.82
N ASP A 51 -6.06 7.77 5.48
CA ASP A 51 -5.67 7.20 6.78
C ASP A 51 -4.55 6.19 6.59
N ILE A 52 -3.69 6.03 7.59
CA ILE A 52 -2.46 5.23 7.47
C ILE A 52 -2.48 4.09 8.48
N ALA A 53 -2.12 2.88 8.04
CA ALA A 53 -1.81 1.75 8.91
C ALA A 53 -0.30 1.49 8.93
N GLY A 54 0.27 1.23 10.10
CA GLY A 54 1.70 0.97 10.19
C GLY A 54 2.16 0.40 11.52
N TYR A 55 3.44 0.61 11.80
CA TYR A 55 4.09 0.16 13.03
C TYR A 55 5.15 1.15 13.51
N TYR A 56 5.48 1.10 14.80
CA TYR A 56 6.57 1.88 15.40
C TYR A 56 7.39 1.05 16.36
N TYR A 57 8.61 1.49 16.64
CA TYR A 57 9.52 0.81 17.57
C TYR A 57 9.34 1.35 18.99
N GLU A 58 9.14 0.45 19.95
CA GLU A 58 8.98 0.83 21.36
C GLU A 58 10.35 1.08 22.02
N ALA A 59 10.58 2.32 22.47
CA ALA A 59 11.75 2.68 23.26
C ALA A 59 11.64 2.12 24.69
N PRO A 60 12.75 1.74 25.36
CA PRO A 60 14.14 1.87 24.91
C PRO A 60 14.68 0.65 24.16
N SER A 61 13.88 -0.41 24.02
CA SER A 61 14.40 -1.72 23.63
C SER A 61 14.60 -1.86 22.12
N ASN A 62 13.80 -1.16 21.28
CA ASN A 62 13.80 -1.28 19.81
C ASN A 62 13.70 -2.73 19.26
N TYR A 63 13.49 -3.74 20.12
CA TYR A 63 13.44 -5.14 19.72
C TYR A 63 12.07 -5.55 19.15
N TYR A 64 11.02 -4.82 19.53
CA TYR A 64 9.66 -5.14 19.12
C TYR A 64 8.97 -3.96 18.47
N THR A 65 8.19 -4.26 17.44
CA THR A 65 7.30 -3.29 16.81
C THR A 65 5.93 -3.28 17.48
N ARG A 66 5.26 -2.14 17.40
CA ARG A 66 3.91 -1.90 17.88
C ARG A 66 3.06 -1.37 16.73
N GLN A 67 1.88 -1.94 16.55
CA GLN A 67 0.90 -1.44 15.59
C GLN A 67 0.44 -0.01 15.92
N PHE A 68 0.23 0.80 14.89
CA PHE A 68 -0.49 2.06 15.01
C PHE A 68 -1.31 2.30 13.75
N ALA A 69 -2.33 3.14 13.86
CA ALA A 69 -2.98 3.73 12.70
C ALA A 69 -3.14 5.24 12.90
N ALA A 70 -3.09 6.03 11.84
CA ALA A 70 -3.43 7.45 11.85
C ALA A 70 -4.77 7.63 11.13
N ILE A 71 -5.84 7.85 11.90
CA ILE A 71 -7.22 7.97 11.40
C ILE A 71 -7.70 9.40 11.61
N GLY A 72 -8.14 10.07 10.55
CA GLY A 72 -8.59 11.47 10.61
C GLY A 72 -7.51 12.43 11.13
N GLY A 73 -6.24 12.10 10.91
CA GLY A 73 -5.07 12.85 11.42
C GLY A 73 -4.74 12.59 12.89
N GLN A 74 -5.43 11.68 13.57
CA GLN A 74 -5.12 11.26 14.94
C GLN A 74 -4.48 9.88 14.96
N SER A 75 -3.28 9.79 15.55
CA SER A 75 -2.60 8.51 15.75
C SER A 75 -3.24 7.75 16.91
N ILE A 76 -3.78 6.57 16.61
CA ILE A 76 -4.37 5.64 17.55
C ILE A 76 -3.45 4.45 17.81
N VAL A 77 -3.35 4.07 19.08
CA VAL A 77 -2.84 2.75 19.49
C VAL A 77 -3.98 2.04 20.22
N PRO A 78 -4.31 0.80 19.87
CA PRO A 78 -5.17 0.00 20.72
C PRO A 78 -4.70 -0.10 22.16
N MET A 79 -5.62 0.11 23.09
CA MET A 79 -5.50 -0.46 24.43
C MET A 79 -6.18 -1.83 24.46
N GLY A 80 -5.46 -2.87 24.93
CA GLY A 80 -6.10 -4.09 25.45
C GLY A 80 -5.84 -5.42 24.73
N TRP A 81 -5.08 -5.47 23.64
CA TRP A 81 -4.76 -6.74 22.93
C TRP A 81 -3.26 -7.02 22.77
N VAL A 82 -2.40 -6.16 23.31
CA VAL A 82 -0.96 -6.28 23.13
C VAL A 82 -0.44 -7.39 24.04
N ASN A 83 -0.22 -8.58 23.46
CA ASN A 83 0.80 -9.45 24.00
C ASN A 83 2.13 -8.70 23.88
N THR A 84 2.63 -8.16 24.99
CA THR A 84 3.80 -7.29 25.02
C THR A 84 5.10 -8.02 24.68
N SER A 85 5.07 -9.36 24.59
CA SER A 85 6.23 -10.20 24.29
C SER A 85 6.50 -10.42 22.80
N SER A 86 5.68 -9.90 21.89
CA SER A 86 5.86 -10.07 20.44
C SER A 86 5.71 -8.78 19.63
N SER A 87 6.32 -8.75 18.44
CA SER A 87 6.14 -7.68 17.46
C SER A 87 4.72 -7.66 16.92
N SER A 88 4.23 -6.47 16.56
CA SER A 88 2.90 -6.29 15.99
C SER A 88 2.88 -5.14 14.96
N ALA A 89 1.90 -5.16 14.07
CA ALA A 89 1.71 -4.15 13.03
C ALA A 89 0.23 -4.00 12.66
N ALA A 90 -0.17 -2.79 12.25
CA ALA A 90 -1.39 -2.61 11.48
C ALA A 90 -1.05 -2.88 10.00
N LEU A 91 -1.76 -3.80 9.38
CA LEU A 91 -1.47 -4.33 8.05
C LEU A 91 -2.26 -3.62 6.96
N ASP A 92 -3.49 -3.23 7.26
CA ASP A 92 -4.37 -2.55 6.30
C ASP A 92 -5.41 -1.68 7.02
N VAL A 93 -5.97 -0.69 6.32
CA VAL A 93 -6.99 0.24 6.81
C VAL A 93 -7.94 0.65 5.68
N ASN A 94 -9.25 0.61 5.94
CA ASN A 94 -10.25 1.12 4.99
C ASN A 94 -10.71 2.54 5.35
N ALA A 95 -11.41 3.21 4.44
CA ALA A 95 -11.87 4.59 4.61
C ALA A 95 -12.95 4.76 5.68
N ASN A 96 -13.57 3.66 6.13
CA ASN A 96 -14.49 3.64 7.25
C ASN A 96 -13.79 3.61 8.62
N GLY A 97 -12.46 3.65 8.65
CA GLY A 97 -11.65 3.63 9.87
C GLY A 97 -11.62 2.26 10.54
N GLN A 98 -11.80 1.18 9.76
CA GLN A 98 -11.55 -0.18 10.21
C GLN A 98 -10.10 -0.55 9.90
N VAL A 99 -9.42 -1.21 10.83
CA VAL A 99 -8.00 -1.50 10.73
C VAL A 99 -7.74 -2.97 11.00
N LEU A 100 -6.93 -3.60 10.16
CA LEU A 100 -6.42 -4.95 10.38
C LEU A 100 -5.12 -4.88 11.18
N TRP A 101 -5.09 -5.53 12.33
CA TRP A 101 -3.89 -5.66 13.15
C TRP A 101 -3.45 -7.10 13.23
N ALA A 102 -2.15 -7.31 13.38
CA ALA A 102 -1.59 -8.64 13.55
C ALA A 102 -0.45 -8.65 14.56
N ASN A 103 -0.41 -9.72 15.35
CA ASN A 103 0.82 -10.12 16.03
C ASN A 103 1.71 -10.90 15.06
N LEU A 104 3.00 -10.57 15.04
CA LEU A 104 3.99 -11.13 14.10
C LEU A 104 4.88 -12.19 14.77
N SER A 105 4.43 -12.85 15.85
CA SER A 105 5.20 -13.92 16.51
C SER A 105 5.31 -15.15 15.61
N TRP A 106 6.47 -15.79 15.65
CA TRP A 106 6.80 -17.02 14.91
C TRP A 106 6.45 -18.30 15.70
N ASP A 107 5.92 -18.17 16.92
CA ASP A 107 5.56 -19.35 17.72
C ASP A 107 4.46 -20.18 17.05
N TYR A 108 4.48 -21.50 17.32
CA TYR A 108 3.78 -22.62 16.66
C TYR A 108 2.25 -22.50 16.43
N ASN A 109 1.62 -21.39 16.83
CA ASN A 109 0.19 -21.09 16.62
C ASN A 109 -0.07 -19.97 15.59
N GLY A 110 0.95 -19.42 14.93
CA GLY A 110 0.81 -18.45 13.84
C GLY A 110 0.41 -17.03 14.28
N PRO A 111 0.45 -16.05 13.37
CA PRO A 111 0.00 -14.69 13.65
C PRO A 111 -1.52 -14.69 13.93
N ASN A 112 -1.93 -14.10 15.05
CA ASN A 112 -3.33 -13.78 15.32
C ASN A 112 -3.63 -12.39 14.77
N SER A 113 -4.68 -12.29 13.95
CA SER A 113 -5.14 -11.02 13.40
C SER A 113 -6.42 -10.55 14.08
N VAL A 114 -6.62 -9.24 14.12
CA VAL A 114 -7.81 -8.60 14.69
C VAL A 114 -8.29 -7.52 13.73
N LEU A 115 -9.59 -7.51 13.46
CA LEU A 115 -10.27 -6.39 12.85
C LEU A 115 -10.73 -5.43 13.94
N TYR A 116 -10.16 -4.23 13.97
CA TYR A 116 -10.59 -3.13 14.82
C TYR A 116 -11.54 -2.20 14.07
N ASN A 117 -12.59 -1.74 14.74
CA ASN A 117 -13.46 -0.68 14.25
C ASN A 117 -13.34 0.55 15.17
N SER A 118 -12.83 1.66 14.61
CA SER A 118 -12.60 2.91 15.37
C SER A 118 -13.89 3.62 15.81
N GLN A 119 -14.98 3.47 15.06
CA GLN A 119 -16.24 4.14 15.36
C GLN A 119 -16.97 3.50 16.55
N SER A 120 -17.00 2.16 16.58
CA SER A 120 -17.62 1.39 17.68
C SER A 120 -16.63 1.02 18.79
N ASN A 121 -15.34 1.26 18.58
CA ASN A 121 -14.24 0.82 19.44
C ASN A 121 -14.32 -0.69 19.77
N SER A 122 -14.58 -1.52 18.75
CA SER A 122 -14.78 -2.97 18.90
C SER A 122 -13.71 -3.78 18.18
N TYR A 123 -13.46 -4.99 18.69
CA TYR A 123 -12.47 -5.93 18.16
C TYR A 123 -13.13 -7.22 17.71
N THR A 124 -12.68 -7.74 16.57
CA THR A 124 -13.06 -9.05 16.05
C THR A 124 -11.82 -9.86 15.76
N THR A 125 -11.64 -10.99 16.44
CA THR A 125 -10.52 -11.90 16.17
C THR A 125 -10.72 -12.62 14.85
N LEU A 126 -9.66 -12.68 14.04
CA LEU A 126 -9.61 -13.36 12.77
C LEU A 126 -8.60 -14.52 12.85
N PRO A 127 -8.89 -15.66 12.20
CA PRO A 127 -7.94 -16.76 12.17
C PRO A 127 -6.75 -16.45 11.25
N GLY A 128 -5.55 -16.81 11.71
CA GLY A 128 -4.32 -16.61 10.95
C GLY A 128 -4.04 -15.15 10.61
N LEU A 129 -3.41 -14.93 9.46
CA LEU A 129 -2.97 -13.63 8.99
C LEU A 129 -4.00 -13.00 8.06
N ALA A 130 -4.74 -12.01 8.54
CA ALA A 130 -5.50 -11.10 7.69
C ALA A 130 -4.53 -10.22 6.89
N ARG A 131 -4.79 -9.99 5.61
CA ARG A 131 -3.87 -9.26 4.72
C ARG A 131 -4.47 -7.96 4.21
N SER A 132 -5.73 -8.00 3.80
CA SER A 132 -6.39 -6.85 3.20
C SER A 132 -7.88 -6.77 3.59
N ILE A 133 -8.42 -5.56 3.65
CA ILE A 133 -9.81 -5.23 3.94
C ILE A 133 -10.37 -4.26 2.91
N ASN A 134 -11.54 -4.56 2.36
CA ASN A 134 -12.23 -3.63 1.47
C ASN A 134 -13.17 -2.67 2.21
N GLU A 135 -13.78 -1.73 1.48
CA GLU A 135 -14.65 -0.71 2.06
C GLU A 135 -15.97 -1.26 2.64
N ALA A 136 -16.40 -2.45 2.22
CA ALA A 136 -17.55 -3.14 2.82
C ALA A 136 -17.19 -3.86 4.14
N GLY A 137 -15.94 -3.78 4.58
CA GLY A 137 -15.45 -4.47 5.78
C GLY A 137 -15.21 -5.97 5.57
N VAL A 138 -15.10 -6.42 4.32
CA VAL A 138 -14.78 -7.79 3.97
C VAL A 138 -13.26 -7.95 4.00
N VAL A 139 -12.80 -8.97 4.71
CA VAL A 139 -11.37 -9.21 4.94
C VAL A 139 -10.90 -10.43 4.16
N ALA A 140 -9.79 -10.30 3.43
CA ALA A 140 -9.09 -11.41 2.83
C ALA A 140 -7.80 -11.73 3.61
N GLY A 141 -7.51 -13.01 3.78
CA GLY A 141 -6.35 -13.44 4.56
C GLY A 141 -5.94 -14.89 4.30
N THR A 142 -4.99 -15.34 5.10
CA THR A 142 -4.46 -16.70 5.08
C THR A 142 -4.60 -17.32 6.46
N SER A 143 -5.33 -18.43 6.54
CA SER A 143 -5.53 -19.17 7.77
C SER A 143 -4.42 -20.21 7.95
N PHE A 144 -3.94 -20.34 9.19
CA PHE A 144 -3.07 -21.43 9.62
C PHE A 144 -3.93 -22.35 10.48
N THR A 145 -4.16 -23.59 10.04
CA THR A 145 -4.88 -24.55 10.88
C THR A 145 -3.85 -25.35 11.68
N PRO A 146 -3.82 -25.27 13.03
CA PRO A 146 -2.91 -26.08 13.83
C PRO A 146 -3.08 -27.57 13.52
N GLY A 147 -1.99 -28.25 13.19
CA GLY A 147 -2.00 -29.66 12.79
C GLY A 147 -2.28 -29.93 11.30
N ARG A 148 -2.56 -28.91 10.49
CA ARG A 148 -2.43 -29.01 9.02
C ARG A 148 -1.09 -28.41 8.60
N VAL A 149 -0.40 -29.07 7.67
CA VAL A 149 0.89 -28.62 7.11
C VAL A 149 0.70 -27.45 6.12
N HIS A 150 -0.51 -26.90 6.03
CA HIS A 150 -1.05 -26.29 4.82
C HIS A 150 -1.91 -25.06 5.17
N SER A 151 -1.69 -23.96 4.45
CA SER A 151 -2.34 -22.66 4.64
C SER A 151 -3.46 -22.45 3.63
N ALA A 152 -4.64 -22.03 4.08
CA ALA A 152 -5.77 -21.77 3.19
C ALA A 152 -6.13 -20.28 3.17
N ALA A 153 -6.29 -19.72 1.96
CA ALA A 153 -6.84 -18.39 1.79
C ALA A 153 -8.30 -18.36 2.23
N TYR A 154 -8.72 -17.26 2.86
CA TYR A 154 -10.08 -17.07 3.32
C TYR A 154 -10.59 -15.67 3.04
N VAL A 155 -11.91 -15.55 3.02
CA VAL A 155 -12.65 -14.30 3.15
C VAL A 155 -13.47 -14.34 4.44
N TYR A 156 -13.45 -13.26 5.20
CA TYR A 156 -14.26 -13.05 6.39
C TYR A 156 -15.20 -11.86 6.18
N SER A 157 -16.49 -12.07 6.41
CA SER A 157 -17.52 -11.03 6.30
C SER A 157 -18.65 -11.28 7.29
N GLN A 158 -19.00 -10.26 8.08
CA GLN A 158 -20.15 -10.27 8.99
C GLN A 158 -20.24 -11.51 9.90
N GLY A 159 -19.13 -11.95 10.47
CA GLY A 159 -19.11 -13.15 11.34
C GLY A 159 -18.89 -14.47 10.60
N ASN A 160 -18.97 -14.48 9.27
CA ASN A 160 -18.82 -15.68 8.46
C ASN A 160 -17.43 -15.75 7.83
N LEU A 161 -16.80 -16.91 7.93
CA LEU A 161 -15.53 -17.20 7.26
C LEU A 161 -15.74 -18.25 6.18
N VAL A 162 -15.20 -17.98 5.00
CA VAL A 162 -15.23 -18.88 3.85
C VAL A 162 -13.80 -19.08 3.35
N THR A 163 -13.36 -20.33 3.26
CA THR A 163 -12.08 -20.69 2.62
C THR A 163 -12.24 -20.72 1.11
N LEU A 164 -11.27 -20.20 0.36
CA LEU A 164 -11.36 -20.00 -1.10
C LEU A 164 -11.09 -21.27 -1.92
N GLY A 165 -10.80 -22.40 -1.26
CA GLY A 165 -10.46 -23.66 -1.92
C GLY A 165 -9.01 -23.70 -2.43
N ASP A 166 -8.71 -24.64 -3.32
CA ASP A 166 -7.39 -24.86 -3.92
C ASP A 166 -7.43 -24.60 -5.42
N LEU A 167 -6.29 -24.18 -5.99
CA LEU A 167 -6.13 -23.96 -7.43
C LEU A 167 -5.74 -25.26 -8.14
N ASP A 168 -6.46 -25.66 -9.18
CA ASP A 168 -6.14 -26.80 -10.07
C ASP A 168 -5.90 -28.13 -9.33
N GLY A 169 -6.60 -28.37 -8.21
CA GLY A 169 -6.37 -29.55 -7.35
C GLY A 169 -4.98 -29.56 -6.70
N GLY A 170 -4.36 -28.38 -6.59
CA GLY A 170 -2.98 -28.15 -6.18
C GLY A 170 -2.68 -28.44 -4.71
N LEU A 171 -1.46 -28.09 -4.32
CA LEU A 171 -1.04 -28.22 -2.93
C LEU A 171 -1.83 -27.22 -2.09
N GLN A 172 -2.19 -27.60 -0.88
CA GLN A 172 -3.05 -26.83 0.04
C GLN A 172 -2.31 -25.61 0.64
N GLN A 173 -1.56 -24.86 -0.17
CA GLN A 173 -0.81 -23.68 0.21
C GLN A 173 -1.29 -22.52 -0.66
N VAL A 174 -2.41 -21.93 -0.23
CA VAL A 174 -3.05 -20.79 -0.87
C VAL A 174 -3.02 -19.62 0.10
N SER A 175 -2.61 -18.45 -0.40
CA SER A 175 -2.53 -17.23 0.39
C SER A 175 -3.21 -16.09 -0.36
N ALA A 176 -4.08 -15.34 0.32
CA ALA A 176 -4.64 -14.10 -0.20
C ALA A 176 -3.67 -12.94 0.03
N ALA A 177 -3.51 -12.07 -0.96
CA ALA A 177 -2.71 -10.86 -0.90
C ALA A 177 -3.60 -9.62 -0.75
N SER A 178 -4.61 -9.47 -1.60
CA SER A 178 -5.47 -8.29 -1.68
C SER A 178 -6.93 -8.65 -2.00
N ILE A 179 -7.85 -7.75 -1.68
CA ILE A 179 -9.28 -7.81 -2.03
C ILE A 179 -9.79 -6.44 -2.48
N ASN A 180 -10.49 -6.38 -3.62
CA ASN A 180 -11.13 -5.14 -4.08
C ASN A 180 -12.56 -4.95 -3.51
N ASN A 181 -13.20 -3.82 -3.81
CA ASN A 181 -14.55 -3.48 -3.32
C ASN A 181 -15.67 -4.32 -3.97
N HIS A 182 -15.36 -5.06 -5.04
CA HIS A 182 -16.26 -6.06 -5.61
C HIS A 182 -16.12 -7.45 -4.96
N GLY A 183 -15.21 -7.60 -3.99
CA GLY A 183 -14.95 -8.87 -3.31
C GLY A 183 -14.09 -9.84 -4.14
N THR A 184 -13.44 -9.35 -5.19
CA THR A 184 -12.44 -10.11 -5.96
C THR A 184 -11.18 -10.21 -5.13
N VAL A 185 -10.71 -11.43 -4.89
CA VAL A 185 -9.50 -11.70 -4.11
C VAL A 185 -8.39 -12.17 -5.04
N VAL A 186 -7.16 -11.70 -4.82
CA VAL A 186 -5.99 -12.17 -5.54
C VAL A 186 -4.92 -12.67 -4.58
N GLY A 187 -4.00 -13.48 -5.10
CA GLY A 187 -2.83 -13.89 -4.33
C GLY A 187 -2.00 -14.95 -5.01
N VAL A 188 -1.46 -15.86 -4.21
CA VAL A 188 -0.59 -16.94 -4.65
C VAL A 188 -1.07 -18.29 -4.14
N ALA A 189 -1.10 -19.28 -5.03
CA ALA A 189 -1.36 -20.68 -4.73
C ALA A 189 -0.17 -21.52 -5.18
N ARG A 190 0.18 -22.56 -4.43
CA ARG A 190 1.16 -23.57 -4.90
C ARG A 190 0.44 -24.73 -5.53
N ILE A 191 0.75 -24.99 -6.79
CA ILE A 191 0.24 -26.15 -7.52
C ILE A 191 1.28 -27.26 -7.54
N ALA A 192 0.82 -28.51 -7.61
CA ALA A 192 1.72 -29.61 -7.93
C ALA A 192 2.28 -29.40 -9.34
N ALA A 193 3.58 -29.56 -9.51
CA ALA A 193 4.22 -29.52 -10.81
C ALA A 193 5.03 -30.79 -11.01
N ASP A 194 4.98 -31.36 -12.22
CA ASP A 194 5.61 -32.62 -12.54
C ASP A 194 7.11 -32.59 -12.22
N GLY A 195 7.51 -33.37 -11.21
CA GLY A 195 8.91 -33.50 -10.78
C GLY A 195 9.42 -32.50 -9.73
N LEU A 196 8.59 -31.57 -9.25
CA LEU A 196 8.98 -30.62 -8.19
C LEU A 196 8.30 -30.99 -6.86
N ILE A 197 9.10 -31.39 -5.89
CA ILE A 197 8.65 -31.90 -4.58
C ILE A 197 7.89 -30.83 -3.77
N ASP A 198 8.19 -29.54 -3.98
CA ASP A 198 7.60 -28.42 -3.22
C ASP A 198 6.51 -27.64 -3.97
N GLY A 199 6.14 -28.09 -5.18
CA GLY A 199 5.20 -27.40 -6.07
C GLY A 199 5.72 -26.06 -6.59
N VAL A 200 4.88 -25.36 -7.36
CA VAL A 200 5.24 -24.07 -7.98
C VAL A 200 4.18 -23.02 -7.70
N ALA A 201 4.63 -21.81 -7.37
CA ALA A 201 3.76 -20.68 -7.08
C ALA A 201 3.09 -20.16 -8.36
N ARG A 202 1.78 -19.95 -8.28
CA ARG A 202 0.92 -19.37 -9.33
C ARG A 202 0.12 -18.22 -8.76
N ALA A 203 0.10 -17.11 -9.49
CA ALA A 203 -0.86 -16.04 -9.26
C ALA A 203 -2.28 -16.56 -9.56
N TYR A 204 -3.23 -16.20 -8.69
CA TYR A 204 -4.64 -16.52 -8.90
C TYR A 204 -5.52 -15.30 -8.68
N VAL A 205 -6.71 -15.36 -9.28
CA VAL A 205 -7.88 -14.53 -8.92
C VAL A 205 -8.99 -15.45 -8.42
N TYR A 206 -9.73 -15.00 -7.42
CA TYR A 206 -10.94 -15.64 -6.92
C TYR A 206 -12.07 -14.63 -6.97
N ASP A 207 -13.12 -14.96 -7.72
CA ASP A 207 -14.32 -14.15 -7.91
C ASP A 207 -15.57 -15.03 -7.89
N ALA A 208 -16.69 -14.56 -8.47
CA ALA A 208 -17.94 -15.30 -8.54
C ALA A 208 -17.84 -16.59 -9.38
N GLN A 209 -16.83 -16.72 -10.22
CA GLN A 209 -16.55 -17.87 -11.07
C GLN A 209 -15.63 -18.89 -10.37
N GLY A 210 -15.09 -18.53 -9.19
CA GLY A 210 -14.18 -19.35 -8.41
C GLY A 210 -12.72 -18.99 -8.63
N MET A 211 -11.81 -19.90 -8.26
CA MET A 211 -10.38 -19.66 -8.35
C MET A 211 -9.86 -19.92 -9.78
N THR A 212 -9.21 -18.92 -10.37
CA THR A 212 -8.63 -18.98 -11.73
C THR A 212 -7.13 -18.72 -11.68
N ASN A 213 -6.36 -19.57 -12.38
CA ASN A 213 -4.92 -19.42 -12.56
C ASN A 213 -4.61 -18.32 -13.57
N LEU A 214 -3.75 -17.35 -13.22
CA LEU A 214 -3.39 -16.24 -14.11
C LEU A 214 -2.26 -16.58 -15.08
N GLY A 215 -1.57 -17.71 -14.89
CA GLY A 215 -0.40 -18.10 -15.69
C GLY A 215 0.90 -17.43 -15.24
N THR A 216 1.88 -17.37 -16.15
CA THR A 216 3.21 -16.77 -15.93
C THR A 216 3.68 -16.01 -17.17
N LEU A 217 4.75 -15.22 -17.05
CA LEU A 217 5.47 -14.60 -18.18
C LEU A 217 6.39 -15.60 -18.91
N GLY A 218 5.99 -16.87 -18.96
CA GLY A 218 6.74 -17.97 -19.57
C GLY A 218 7.83 -18.59 -18.69
N GLY A 219 8.10 -18.03 -17.51
CA GLY A 219 8.96 -18.65 -16.49
C GLY A 219 8.19 -19.61 -15.58
N LEU A 220 8.88 -20.05 -14.53
CA LEU A 220 8.36 -21.07 -13.62
C LEU A 220 7.30 -20.56 -12.66
N ALA A 221 7.35 -19.33 -12.13
CA ALA A 221 6.50 -18.88 -11.02
C ALA A 221 5.81 -17.52 -11.27
N SER A 222 4.70 -17.30 -10.57
CA SER A 222 4.00 -16.01 -10.49
C SER A 222 3.30 -15.84 -9.14
N GLY A 223 3.04 -14.59 -8.77
CA GLY A 223 2.20 -14.23 -7.62
C GLY A 223 1.56 -12.87 -7.83
N ALA A 224 0.25 -12.77 -7.58
CA ALA A 224 -0.46 -11.50 -7.58
C ALA A 224 -0.28 -10.80 -6.22
N THR A 225 -0.06 -9.50 -6.25
CA THR A 225 0.14 -8.67 -5.05
C THR A 225 -1.07 -7.79 -4.77
N ASP A 226 -1.71 -7.26 -5.81
CA ASP A 226 -2.81 -6.31 -5.63
C ASP A 226 -3.83 -6.32 -6.78
N VAL A 227 -5.02 -5.80 -6.53
CA VAL A 227 -6.15 -5.72 -7.48
C VAL A 227 -6.98 -4.46 -7.23
N ASN A 228 -7.26 -3.69 -8.28
CA ASN A 228 -8.15 -2.54 -8.19
C ASN A 228 -9.62 -2.90 -8.50
N ASP A 229 -10.55 -1.94 -8.36
CA ASP A 229 -11.99 -2.17 -8.60
C ASP A 229 -12.32 -2.34 -10.09
N ALA A 230 -11.46 -1.86 -10.99
CA ALA A 230 -11.59 -2.14 -12.43
C ALA A 230 -11.16 -3.57 -12.81
N GLY A 231 -10.72 -4.38 -11.85
CA GLY A 231 -10.26 -5.76 -12.07
C GLY A 231 -8.86 -5.83 -12.71
N LEU A 232 -8.09 -4.75 -12.67
CA LEU A 232 -6.68 -4.77 -13.02
C LEU A 232 -5.90 -5.42 -11.88
N ILE A 233 -5.27 -6.56 -12.17
CA ILE A 233 -4.48 -7.32 -11.20
C ILE A 233 -3.01 -7.07 -11.50
N VAL A 234 -2.20 -6.87 -10.46
CA VAL A 234 -0.75 -6.69 -10.60
C VAL A 234 0.00 -7.70 -9.75
N GLY A 235 1.27 -7.93 -10.09
CA GLY A 235 2.11 -8.85 -9.35
C GLY A 235 3.51 -8.96 -9.90
N SER A 236 4.15 -10.11 -9.66
CA SER A 236 5.42 -10.46 -10.27
C SER A 236 5.38 -11.87 -10.86
N SER A 237 6.13 -12.08 -11.94
CA SER A 237 6.32 -13.39 -12.55
C SER A 237 7.74 -13.53 -13.08
N THR A 238 8.29 -14.73 -12.94
CA THR A 238 9.55 -15.09 -13.57
C THR A 238 9.39 -15.13 -15.08
N VAL A 239 10.39 -14.64 -15.81
CA VAL A 239 10.38 -14.56 -17.27
C VAL A 239 11.08 -15.78 -17.88
N ALA A 240 10.61 -16.22 -19.06
CA ALA A 240 11.18 -17.37 -19.76
C ALA A 240 12.71 -17.28 -19.93
N GLY A 241 13.41 -18.37 -19.63
CA GLY A 241 14.86 -18.50 -19.84
C GLY A 241 15.75 -17.75 -18.84
N THR A 242 15.18 -17.19 -17.76
CA THR A 242 15.93 -16.48 -16.72
C THR A 242 15.39 -16.79 -15.32
N GLU A 243 16.15 -16.44 -14.28
CA GLU A 243 15.66 -16.41 -12.90
C GLU A 243 15.11 -15.03 -12.49
N ALA A 244 15.16 -14.04 -13.39
CA ALA A 244 14.66 -12.70 -13.14
C ALA A 244 13.12 -12.69 -13.05
N SER A 245 12.60 -11.84 -12.18
CA SER A 245 11.17 -11.57 -12.07
C SER A 245 10.87 -10.20 -12.64
N HIS A 246 9.79 -10.10 -13.42
CA HIS A 246 9.24 -8.84 -13.87
C HIS A 246 7.89 -8.59 -13.20
N ALA A 247 7.60 -7.32 -12.95
CA ALA A 247 6.26 -6.86 -12.64
C ALA A 247 5.34 -7.16 -13.82
N PHE A 248 4.14 -7.67 -13.54
CA PHE A 248 3.11 -7.87 -14.55
C PHE A 248 1.86 -7.06 -14.21
N MET A 249 1.07 -6.76 -15.24
CA MET A 249 -0.35 -6.44 -15.10
C MET A 249 -1.19 -7.50 -15.81
N TYR A 250 -2.37 -7.81 -15.27
CA TYR A 250 -3.30 -8.79 -15.82
C TYR A 250 -4.67 -8.16 -16.00
N GLN A 251 -5.16 -8.15 -17.23
CA GLN A 251 -6.46 -7.59 -17.59
C GLN A 251 -7.01 -8.32 -18.82
N GLY A 252 -8.33 -8.50 -18.87
CA GLY A 252 -8.98 -9.11 -20.04
C GLY A 252 -8.53 -10.56 -20.33
N GLY A 253 -8.10 -11.29 -19.30
CA GLY A 253 -7.63 -12.67 -19.45
C GLY A 253 -6.18 -12.83 -19.91
N GLN A 254 -5.41 -11.73 -19.95
CA GLN A 254 -4.04 -11.72 -20.45
C GLN A 254 -3.07 -11.12 -19.44
N MET A 255 -1.90 -11.76 -19.29
CA MET A 255 -0.77 -11.25 -18.50
C MET A 255 0.16 -10.44 -19.42
N PHE A 256 0.43 -9.20 -19.04
CA PHE A 256 1.32 -8.29 -19.74
C PHE A 256 2.57 -8.04 -18.90
N ASP A 257 3.73 -8.19 -19.52
CA ASP A 257 5.02 -7.86 -18.92
C ASP A 257 5.20 -6.33 -18.89
N LEU A 258 5.46 -5.74 -17.72
CA LEU A 258 5.79 -4.32 -17.59
C LEU A 258 7.27 -4.05 -17.90
N GLY A 259 8.11 -5.09 -17.85
CA GLY A 259 9.56 -5.01 -17.97
C GLY A 259 10.21 -4.48 -16.69
N VAL A 260 11.38 -3.88 -16.86
CA VAL A 260 12.16 -3.29 -15.77
C VAL A 260 12.49 -1.83 -16.10
N PRO A 261 12.61 -0.95 -15.09
CA PRO A 261 13.11 0.41 -15.30
C PRO A 261 14.60 0.38 -15.69
N GLU A 262 15.10 1.52 -16.21
CA GLU A 262 16.51 1.65 -16.57
C GLU A 262 17.43 1.33 -15.37
N GLY A 263 18.47 0.53 -15.63
CA GLY A 263 19.44 0.11 -14.62
C GLY A 263 19.01 -1.05 -13.72
N ALA A 264 17.77 -1.53 -13.82
CA ALA A 264 17.29 -2.70 -13.09
C ALA A 264 17.41 -3.99 -13.92
N SER A 265 17.43 -5.13 -13.22
CA SER A 265 17.33 -6.48 -13.80
C SER A 265 16.12 -7.26 -13.32
N SER A 266 15.46 -6.81 -12.27
CA SER A 266 14.21 -7.38 -11.76
C SER A 266 13.25 -6.28 -11.32
N SER A 267 11.94 -6.56 -11.40
CA SER A 267 10.87 -5.67 -10.93
C SER A 267 9.72 -6.48 -10.32
N TRP A 268 8.94 -5.85 -9.44
CA TRP A 268 7.74 -6.43 -8.84
C TRP A 268 6.71 -5.34 -8.54
N ALA A 269 5.44 -5.59 -8.89
CA ALA A 269 4.37 -4.67 -8.54
C ALA A 269 4.06 -4.73 -7.04
N ILE A 270 3.87 -3.56 -6.43
CA ILE A 270 3.61 -3.36 -5.00
C ILE A 270 2.10 -3.16 -4.79
N ALA A 271 1.51 -2.17 -5.47
CA ALA A 271 0.12 -1.78 -5.33
C ALA A 271 -0.41 -1.13 -6.62
N VAL A 272 -1.73 -1.07 -6.79
CA VAL A 272 -2.40 -0.46 -7.95
C VAL A 272 -3.67 0.29 -7.55
N ASN A 273 -3.84 1.52 -8.05
CA ASN A 273 -5.07 2.28 -7.83
C ASN A 273 -6.07 2.18 -9.01
N ASN A 274 -7.27 2.73 -8.85
CA ASN A 274 -8.31 2.73 -9.88
C ASN A 274 -8.00 3.62 -11.10
N ALA A 275 -7.00 4.50 -11.03
CA ALA A 275 -6.48 5.24 -12.18
C ALA A 275 -5.48 4.41 -13.03
N GLY A 276 -5.17 3.17 -12.62
CA GLY A 276 -4.21 2.29 -13.28
C GLY A 276 -2.76 2.69 -13.05
N GLN A 277 -2.48 3.47 -11.99
CA GLN A 277 -1.11 3.73 -11.54
C GLN A 277 -0.63 2.54 -10.74
N ILE A 278 0.52 1.99 -11.12
CA ILE A 278 1.11 0.81 -10.46
C ILE A 278 2.36 1.25 -9.73
N LEU A 279 2.42 1.05 -8.42
CA LEU A 279 3.67 1.14 -7.68
C LEU A 279 4.52 -0.10 -7.95
N VAL A 280 5.80 0.10 -8.25
CA VAL A 280 6.71 -0.98 -8.63
C VAL A 280 8.05 -0.80 -7.91
N GLY A 281 8.52 -1.86 -7.25
CA GLY A 281 9.89 -1.95 -6.77
C GLY A 281 10.79 -2.58 -7.83
N ALA A 282 12.07 -2.21 -7.84
CA ALA A 282 13.05 -2.77 -8.77
C ALA A 282 14.41 -2.98 -8.11
N SER A 283 15.17 -3.94 -8.62
CA SER A 283 16.54 -4.24 -8.17
C SER A 283 17.49 -4.53 -9.32
N ASP A 284 18.77 -4.32 -9.06
CA ASP A 284 19.86 -4.64 -10.00
C ASP A 284 20.28 -6.12 -9.91
N THR A 285 21.28 -6.49 -10.71
CA THR A 285 21.78 -7.88 -10.78
C THR A 285 22.42 -8.37 -9.48
N THR A 286 22.76 -7.47 -8.57
CA THR A 286 23.32 -7.79 -7.24
C THR A 286 22.22 -7.90 -6.18
N GLY A 287 20.96 -7.65 -6.56
CA GLY A 287 19.81 -7.63 -5.67
C GLY A 287 19.66 -6.32 -4.88
N GLN A 288 20.47 -5.29 -5.18
CA GLN A 288 20.33 -3.98 -4.55
C GLN A 288 19.12 -3.25 -5.11
N SER A 289 18.38 -2.55 -4.25
CA SER A 289 17.23 -1.75 -4.68
C SER A 289 17.69 -0.61 -5.60
N VAL A 290 17.01 -0.46 -6.74
CA VAL A 290 17.18 0.66 -7.68
C VAL A 290 16.15 1.78 -7.41
N GLY A 291 15.16 1.50 -6.55
CA GLY A 291 14.16 2.45 -6.10
C GLY A 291 12.73 1.93 -6.24
N THR A 292 11.78 2.82 -5.95
CA THR A 292 10.35 2.59 -6.17
C THR A 292 9.84 3.56 -7.22
N PHE A 293 9.01 3.05 -8.12
CA PHE A 293 8.53 3.75 -9.30
C PHE A 293 7.00 3.77 -9.33
N VAL A 294 6.43 4.82 -9.89
CA VAL A 294 5.07 4.80 -10.43
C VAL A 294 5.17 4.42 -11.91
N TYR A 295 4.55 3.32 -12.29
CA TYR A 295 4.35 2.94 -13.68
C TYR A 295 2.96 3.39 -14.14
N GLN A 296 2.91 4.20 -15.20
CA GLN A 296 1.65 4.63 -15.81
C GLN A 296 1.87 4.92 -17.29
N ASN A 297 0.97 4.46 -18.16
CA ASN A 297 1.01 4.71 -19.60
C ASN A 297 2.36 4.35 -20.28
N GLY A 298 3.01 3.27 -19.83
CA GLY A 298 4.30 2.84 -20.36
C GLY A 298 5.51 3.65 -19.86
N GLN A 299 5.32 4.56 -18.92
CA GLN A 299 6.38 5.41 -18.36
C GLN A 299 6.70 5.01 -16.93
N TRP A 300 7.98 5.08 -16.58
CA TRP A 300 8.52 4.82 -15.24
C TRP A 300 8.91 6.15 -14.59
N VAL A 301 8.26 6.51 -13.49
CA VAL A 301 8.57 7.71 -12.70
C VAL A 301 9.23 7.27 -11.39
N ASN A 302 10.50 7.62 -11.18
CA ASN A 302 11.24 7.27 -9.96
C ASN A 302 10.84 8.20 -8.81
N LEU A 303 10.18 7.67 -7.79
CA LEU A 303 9.65 8.46 -6.67
C LEU A 303 10.72 9.19 -5.86
N SER A 304 11.95 8.67 -5.82
CA SER A 304 13.07 9.33 -5.13
C SER A 304 13.41 10.70 -5.74
N ASN A 305 13.09 10.91 -7.02
CA ASN A 305 13.32 12.18 -7.73
C ASN A 305 12.14 13.15 -7.58
N GLU A 306 10.97 12.66 -7.18
CA GLU A 306 9.72 13.42 -7.11
C GLU A 306 9.44 13.97 -5.70
N VAL A 307 10.24 13.55 -4.72
CA VAL A 307 10.05 13.86 -3.30
C VAL A 307 11.26 14.62 -2.77
N THR A 308 11.01 15.76 -2.12
CA THR A 308 12.03 16.51 -1.39
C THR A 308 11.79 16.36 0.11
N LEU A 309 12.77 15.78 0.82
CA LEU A 309 12.73 15.63 2.27
C LEU A 309 13.67 16.62 2.96
N LEU A 310 13.25 17.15 4.11
CA LEU A 310 14.04 18.08 4.92
C LEU A 310 15.03 17.34 5.83
N ASP A 311 15.96 18.08 6.43
CA ASP A 311 16.89 17.60 7.45
C ASP A 311 17.76 16.39 7.04
N GLY A 312 17.98 16.24 5.73
CA GLY A 312 18.82 15.19 5.15
C GLY A 312 18.18 13.80 5.17
N TRP A 313 16.89 13.69 5.50
CA TRP A 313 16.13 12.46 5.33
C TRP A 313 16.13 12.03 3.86
N ARG A 314 16.08 10.72 3.62
CA ARG A 314 16.13 10.14 2.28
C ARG A 314 14.94 9.23 2.07
N PHE A 315 14.30 9.37 0.91
CA PHE A 315 13.23 8.46 0.50
C PHE A 315 13.76 7.03 0.51
N SER A 316 12.99 6.11 1.07
CA SER A 316 13.34 4.69 1.16
C SER A 316 12.56 3.89 0.11
N GLN A 317 11.24 3.82 0.30
CA GLN A 317 10.34 3.01 -0.51
C GLN A 317 8.91 3.51 -0.38
N ALA A 318 8.09 3.25 -1.39
CA ALA A 318 6.63 3.33 -1.28
C ALA A 318 6.05 1.93 -1.05
N VAL A 319 4.95 1.85 -0.30
CA VAL A 319 4.34 0.58 0.09
C VAL A 319 2.91 0.41 -0.43
N ASP A 320 2.19 1.51 -0.67
CA ASP A 320 0.78 1.48 -1.03
C ASP A 320 0.32 2.81 -1.66
N ILE A 321 -0.75 2.77 -2.47
CA ILE A 321 -1.30 3.93 -3.19
C ILE A 321 -2.84 3.88 -3.22
N ASN A 322 -3.49 5.00 -2.92
CA ASN A 322 -4.95 5.13 -3.03
C ASN A 322 -5.42 5.76 -4.35
N ASP A 323 -6.73 5.85 -4.57
CA ASP A 323 -7.31 6.38 -5.81
C ASP A 323 -7.09 7.88 -6.03
N LYS A 324 -6.72 8.61 -4.98
CA LYS A 324 -6.30 10.01 -5.09
C LYS A 324 -4.84 10.15 -5.54
N GLY A 325 -4.13 9.04 -5.71
CA GLY A 325 -2.70 9.00 -5.99
C GLY A 325 -1.84 9.34 -4.77
N GLN A 326 -2.43 9.37 -3.57
CA GLN A 326 -1.65 9.52 -2.34
C GLN A 326 -0.90 8.22 -2.06
N ILE A 327 0.35 8.35 -1.65
CA ILE A 327 1.25 7.20 -1.49
C ILE A 327 1.68 7.10 -0.03
N ALA A 328 1.50 5.92 0.56
CA ALA A 328 2.17 5.55 1.81
C ALA A 328 3.63 5.20 1.50
N ALA A 329 4.56 5.85 2.20
CA ALA A 329 5.99 5.67 1.98
C ALA A 329 6.82 5.71 3.27
N GLU A 330 8.07 5.30 3.16
CA GLU A 330 9.05 5.36 4.24
C GLU A 330 10.25 6.23 3.84
N ALA A 331 10.88 6.84 4.85
CA ALA A 331 12.16 7.53 4.69
C ALA A 331 13.15 7.09 5.77
N PHE A 332 14.44 7.17 5.46
CA PHE A 332 15.54 6.96 6.40
C PHE A 332 16.13 8.29 6.85
N ASN A 333 16.55 8.34 8.12
CA ASN A 333 17.35 9.46 8.61
C ASN A 333 18.75 9.45 7.97
N PRO A 334 19.49 10.59 8.01
CA PRO A 334 20.83 10.69 7.42
C PRO A 334 21.81 9.60 7.86
N ASP A 335 21.71 9.15 9.12
CA ASP A 335 22.59 8.13 9.70
C ASP A 335 22.18 6.69 9.32
N GLY A 336 21.01 6.50 8.70
CA GLY A 336 20.50 5.21 8.20
C GLY A 336 19.88 4.27 9.24
N TRP A 337 19.78 4.68 10.51
CA TRP A 337 19.33 3.81 11.62
C TRP A 337 17.88 4.02 12.05
N ARG A 338 17.19 5.03 11.51
CA ARG A 338 15.79 5.35 11.84
C ARG A 338 14.97 5.51 10.58
N THR A 339 13.75 4.99 10.63
CA THR A 339 12.73 5.12 9.61
C THR A 339 11.60 6.06 10.05
N GLN A 340 10.93 6.69 9.09
CA GLN A 340 9.70 7.44 9.32
C GLN A 340 8.65 7.04 8.30
N ALA A 341 7.42 6.83 8.78
CA ALA A 341 6.24 6.72 7.94
C ALA A 341 5.86 8.08 7.36
N LEU A 342 5.57 8.10 6.07
CA LEU A 342 5.19 9.27 5.29
C LEU A 342 3.88 8.99 4.54
N ARG A 343 3.12 10.05 4.32
CA ARG A 343 2.11 10.11 3.25
C ARG A 343 2.55 11.16 2.24
N LEU A 344 2.63 10.77 0.98
CA LEU A 344 2.91 11.66 -0.14
C LEU A 344 1.59 12.06 -0.78
N ASP A 345 1.33 13.35 -0.87
CA ASP A 345 0.11 13.92 -1.45
C ASP A 345 0.47 14.53 -2.82
N PRO A 346 -0.11 14.07 -3.94
CA PRO A 346 0.20 14.64 -5.25
C PRO A 346 -0.06 16.14 -5.27
N ILE A 347 0.94 16.91 -5.72
CA ILE A 347 0.76 18.32 -6.02
C ILE A 347 0.03 18.36 -7.35
N THR A 348 -1.29 18.44 -7.30
CA THR A 348 -2.07 18.69 -8.52
C THR A 348 -1.55 19.99 -9.10
N ALA A 349 -1.05 19.96 -10.34
CA ALA A 349 -0.70 21.18 -11.05
C ALA A 349 -1.89 22.13 -10.90
N VAL A 350 -1.65 23.29 -10.28
CA VAL A 350 -2.68 24.32 -10.14
C VAL A 350 -3.25 24.52 -11.54
N PRO A 351 -4.53 24.19 -11.82
CA PRO A 351 -5.09 24.41 -13.13
C PRO A 351 -4.87 25.89 -13.43
N GLU A 352 -4.13 26.20 -14.49
CA GLU A 352 -3.60 27.54 -14.74
C GLU A 352 -4.69 28.58 -14.41
N PRO A 353 -4.54 29.40 -13.35
CA PRO A 353 -5.59 30.29 -12.94
C PRO A 353 -5.74 31.31 -14.06
N ALA A 354 -6.86 31.23 -14.78
CA ALA A 354 -7.31 32.29 -15.66
C ALA A 354 -6.36 32.69 -16.81
N SER A 355 -5.32 31.94 -17.21
CA SER A 355 -4.51 32.28 -18.41
C SER A 355 -5.41 32.44 -19.64
N TRP A 356 -6.38 31.55 -19.80
CA TRP A 356 -7.40 31.63 -20.84
C TRP A 356 -8.37 32.80 -20.65
N ALA A 357 -8.76 33.12 -19.41
CA ALA A 357 -9.65 34.24 -19.13
C ALA A 357 -8.95 35.59 -19.32
N LEU A 358 -7.68 35.73 -18.93
CA LEU A 358 -6.84 36.90 -19.17
C LEU A 358 -6.48 37.04 -20.65
N MET A 359 -6.26 35.93 -21.36
CA MET A 359 -6.10 35.95 -22.82
C MET A 359 -7.40 36.40 -23.52
N LEU A 360 -8.56 35.88 -23.12
CA LEU A 360 -9.85 36.28 -23.68
C LEU A 360 -10.20 37.74 -23.34
N VAL A 361 -9.92 38.18 -22.11
CA VAL A 361 -10.04 39.59 -21.71
C VAL A 361 -9.08 40.46 -22.53
N GLY A 362 -7.81 40.07 -22.68
CA GLY A 362 -6.84 40.79 -23.50
C GLY A 362 -7.24 40.89 -24.98
N LEU A 363 -7.73 39.79 -25.57
CA LEU A 363 -8.23 39.76 -26.95
C LEU A 363 -9.51 40.59 -27.11
N SER A 364 -10.38 40.63 -26.10
CA SER A 364 -11.58 41.48 -26.11
C SER A 364 -11.24 42.97 -26.03
N MET A 365 -10.24 43.35 -25.22
CA MET A 365 -9.74 44.73 -25.15
C MET A 365 -9.07 45.17 -26.46
N LEU A 366 -8.27 44.31 -27.07
CA LEU A 366 -7.66 44.57 -28.39
C LEU A 366 -8.71 44.77 -29.48
N SER A 367 -9.78 43.96 -29.45
CA SER A 367 -10.91 44.08 -30.37
C SER A 367 -11.69 45.38 -30.17
N TRP A 368 -11.86 45.82 -28.93
CA TRP A 368 -12.52 47.09 -28.59
C TRP A 368 -11.69 48.30 -29.02
N VAL A 369 -10.37 48.30 -28.76
CA VAL A 369 -9.45 49.37 -29.20
C VAL A 369 -9.38 49.48 -30.73
N ARG A 370 -9.50 48.36 -31.45
CA ARG A 370 -9.52 48.34 -32.92
C ARG A 370 -10.82 48.91 -33.50
N ARG A 371 -11.97 48.73 -32.81
CA ARG A 371 -13.25 49.36 -33.18
C ARG A 371 -13.32 50.84 -32.81
N ALA A 372 -12.64 51.28 -31.76
CA ALA A 372 -12.62 52.68 -31.35
C ALA A 372 -11.69 53.57 -32.21
N ARG A 373 -10.89 52.98 -33.11
CA ARG A 373 -9.95 53.67 -34.01
C ARG A 373 -10.35 53.64 -35.49
N ALA A 374 -11.45 52.98 -35.83
CA ALA A 374 -12.10 53.02 -37.14
C ALA A 374 -13.33 53.94 -37.04
#